data_AF-A0A067QC04-F1
#
_entry.id   AF-A0A067QC04-F1
#
_cell.length_a   1.000
_cell.length_b   1.000
_cell.length_c   1.000
_cell.angle_alpha   90.00
_cell.angle_beta   90.00
_cell.angle_gamma   90.00
#
_symmetry.space_group_name_H-M   'P 1'
#
loop_
_entity.id
_entity.type
_entity.pdbx_description
1 polymer ?
#
loop_
_entity_poly.entity_id
_entity_poly.type
_entity_poly.pdbx_seq_one_letter_code
_entity_poly.pdbx_strand_id
1 'polypeptide(L)'
;PTSVPSHNTTEMICRPFGRCQPCPEDALHQPFCQPFGNRRLMHCFNASLSHPPPPPSHVTPPIHHPPNLDDDDDDYPAHPEGEIPAWQSCGRIVEQERADFWEFIACNIAFAAVSLFVLLARSRRLQAQQARQLAARIGLVRG
;
A
#
# COMPACT_ATOMS: atom_id res chain seq x y z
N PRO A 1 -2.73 -19.38 -42.41
CA PRO A 1 -3.80 -18.36 -42.47
C PRO A 1 -5.07 -18.89 -41.78
N THR A 2 -5.18 -18.67 -40.48
CA THR A 2 -6.34 -19.05 -39.67
C THR A 2 -7.04 -17.78 -39.23
N SER A 3 -8.20 -17.53 -39.83
CA SER A 3 -9.14 -16.46 -39.53
C SER A 3 -9.70 -16.63 -38.10
N VAL A 4 -9.45 -15.66 -37.23
CA VAL A 4 -10.09 -15.58 -35.90
C VAL A 4 -11.52 -15.06 -36.10
N PRO A 5 -12.56 -15.71 -35.54
CA PRO A 5 -13.92 -15.20 -35.62
C PRO A 5 -14.06 -13.96 -34.74
N SER A 6 -14.66 -12.90 -35.29
CA SER A 6 -15.01 -11.67 -34.57
C SER A 6 -15.95 -11.97 -33.41
N HIS A 7 -15.40 -12.14 -32.21
CA HIS A 7 -16.15 -11.94 -30.98
C HIS A 7 -16.53 -10.46 -30.90
N ASN A 8 -17.79 -10.18 -30.61
CA ASN A 8 -18.26 -8.85 -30.25
C ASN A 8 -17.60 -8.48 -28.91
N THR A 9 -16.39 -7.93 -28.95
CA THR A 9 -15.58 -7.67 -27.75
C THR A 9 -16.12 -6.44 -27.06
N THR A 10 -16.89 -6.66 -26.00
CA THR A 10 -17.17 -5.63 -25.01
C THR A 10 -15.84 -5.17 -24.40
N GLU A 11 -15.38 -3.98 -24.77
CA GLU A 11 -14.15 -3.41 -24.23
C GLU A 11 -14.39 -2.95 -22.79
N MET A 12 -13.72 -3.57 -21.83
CA MET A 12 -13.80 -3.20 -20.41
C MET A 12 -12.67 -2.23 -20.07
N ILE A 13 -13.01 -1.06 -19.49
CA ILE A 13 -12.04 -0.09 -19.00
C ILE A 13 -12.03 -0.15 -17.48
N CYS A 14 -10.86 -0.42 -16.90
CA CYS A 14 -10.67 -0.49 -15.47
C CYS A 14 -9.84 0.70 -14.96
N ARG A 15 -10.32 1.38 -13.93
CA ARG A 15 -9.65 2.51 -13.29
C ARG A 15 -9.35 2.21 -11.82
N PRO A 16 -8.14 2.50 -11.34
CA PRO A 16 -7.78 2.32 -9.93
C PRO A 16 -8.70 3.09 -8.99
N PHE A 17 -9.01 2.46 -7.86
CA PHE A 17 -9.83 3.04 -6.81
C PHE A 17 -9.27 2.67 -5.43
N GLY A 18 -9.14 3.67 -4.56
CA GLY A 18 -8.56 3.47 -3.23
C GLY A 18 -7.02 3.38 -3.21
N ARG A 19 -6.50 3.21 -1.99
CA ARG A 19 -5.06 3.15 -1.71
C ARG A 19 -4.53 1.72 -1.89
N CYS A 20 -3.22 1.60 -2.05
CA CYS A 20 -2.53 0.32 -2.00
C CYS A 20 -2.55 -0.21 -0.56
N GLN A 21 -2.96 -1.47 -0.39
CA GLN A 21 -3.09 -2.13 0.90
C GLN A 21 -2.45 -3.52 0.86
N PRO A 22 -2.01 -4.05 2.00
CA PRO A 22 -1.52 -5.42 2.08
C PRO A 22 -2.60 -6.42 1.65
N CYS A 23 -2.18 -7.46 0.95
CA CYS A 23 -3.05 -8.60 0.70
C CYS A 23 -3.25 -9.40 2.00
N PRO A 24 -4.45 -9.97 2.20
CA PRO A 24 -4.66 -10.93 3.27
C PRO A 24 -3.86 -12.21 2.97
N GLU A 25 -3.50 -12.93 4.02
CA GLU A 25 -2.57 -14.06 3.98
C GLU A 25 -3.06 -15.18 3.06
N ASP A 26 -4.37 -15.42 3.02
CA ASP A 26 -5.00 -16.41 2.16
C ASP A 26 -4.96 -16.04 0.67
N ALA A 27 -4.87 -14.75 0.33
CA ALA A 27 -4.84 -14.26 -1.04
C ALA A 27 -3.44 -13.90 -1.56
N LEU A 28 -2.38 -14.05 -0.74
CA LEU A 28 -1.01 -13.66 -1.13
C LEU A 28 -0.53 -14.33 -2.43
N HIS A 29 -1.01 -15.55 -2.69
CA HIS A 29 -0.69 -16.34 -3.88
C HIS A 29 -1.44 -15.88 -5.15
N GLN A 30 -2.43 -15.00 -5.01
CA GLN A 30 -3.24 -14.53 -6.13
C GLN A 30 -2.46 -13.51 -6.97
N PRO A 31 -2.72 -13.45 -8.29
CA PRO A 31 -1.92 -12.63 -9.20
C PRO A 31 -2.00 -11.12 -8.89
N PHE A 32 -3.13 -10.64 -8.36
CA PHE A 32 -3.28 -9.23 -7.97
C PHE A 32 -2.49 -8.86 -6.71
N CYS A 33 -1.83 -9.82 -6.05
CA CYS A 33 -0.94 -9.56 -4.94
C CYS A 33 0.53 -9.58 -5.35
N GLN A 34 0.87 -10.02 -6.57
CA GLN A 34 2.25 -10.18 -6.99
C GLN A 34 2.78 -8.90 -7.67
N PRO A 35 4.07 -8.55 -7.49
CA PRO A 35 5.10 -9.24 -6.69
C PRO A 35 5.24 -8.74 -5.24
N PHE A 36 4.52 -7.69 -4.86
CA PHE A 36 4.78 -6.95 -3.61
C PHE A 36 3.92 -7.36 -2.42
N GLY A 37 3.02 -8.32 -2.59
CA GLY A 37 2.03 -8.69 -1.58
C GLY A 37 0.97 -7.61 -1.34
N ASN A 38 0.81 -6.64 -2.25
CA ASN A 38 -0.12 -5.52 -2.08
C ASN A 38 -1.12 -5.45 -3.23
N ARG A 39 -2.37 -5.10 -2.88
CA ARG A 39 -3.49 -4.91 -3.81
C ARG A 39 -4.18 -3.57 -3.61
N ARG A 40 -4.82 -3.08 -4.67
CA ARG A 40 -5.77 -1.95 -4.60
C ARG A 40 -7.03 -2.26 -5.39
N LEU A 41 -8.14 -1.67 -4.96
CA LEU A 41 -9.43 -1.83 -5.63
C LEU A 41 -9.38 -1.11 -7.00
N MET A 42 -10.25 -1.52 -7.91
CA MET A 42 -10.49 -0.86 -9.19
C MET A 42 -11.98 -0.94 -9.52
N HIS A 43 -12.46 0.06 -10.26
CA HIS A 43 -13.77 0.02 -10.91
C HIS A 43 -13.56 -0.30 -12.39
N CYS A 44 -14.19 -1.37 -12.86
CA CYS A 44 -14.27 -1.71 -14.27
C CYS A 44 -15.65 -1.39 -14.81
N PHE A 45 -15.73 -0.76 -15.98
CA PHE A 45 -16.99 -0.46 -16.66
C PHE A 45 -16.86 -0.77 -18.14
N ASN A 46 -18.00 -1.01 -18.78
CA ASN A 46 -18.08 -1.28 -20.20
C ASN A 46 -17.90 0.02 -21.01
N ALA A 47 -16.88 0.08 -21.86
CA ALA A 47 -16.58 1.25 -22.69
C ALA A 47 -17.74 1.61 -23.62
N SER A 48 -18.49 0.61 -24.11
CA SER A 48 -19.63 0.81 -25.02
C SER A 48 -20.81 1.54 -24.36
N LEU A 49 -20.93 1.50 -23.03
CA LEU A 49 -21.97 2.23 -22.26
C LEU A 49 -21.53 3.64 -21.85
N SER A 50 -20.24 3.98 -22.05
CA SER A 50 -19.65 5.24 -21.60
C SER A 50 -19.60 6.34 -22.68
N HIS A 51 -20.18 6.08 -23.87
CA HIS A 51 -20.32 7.14 -24.87
C HIS A 51 -21.36 8.15 -24.38
N PRO A 52 -21.00 9.44 -24.22
CA PRO A 52 -22.00 10.45 -23.90
C PRO A 52 -23.07 10.44 -25.01
N PRO A 53 -24.37 10.47 -24.67
CA PRO A 53 -25.38 10.69 -25.69
C PRO A 53 -25.01 11.96 -26.46
N PRO A 54 -25.13 11.98 -27.80
CA PRO A 54 -24.88 13.19 -28.57
C PRO A 54 -25.69 14.34 -27.96
N PRO A 55 -25.15 15.58 -27.94
CA PRO A 55 -25.82 16.71 -27.33
C PRO A 55 -27.25 16.81 -27.88
N PRO A 56 -28.25 17.09 -27.01
CA PRO A 56 -29.65 17.05 -27.40
C PRO A 56 -29.90 18.05 -28.53
N SER A 57 -30.12 17.52 -29.74
CA SER A 57 -30.68 18.29 -30.84
C SER A 57 -32.11 18.66 -30.46
N HIS A 58 -32.29 19.94 -30.20
CA HIS A 58 -33.53 20.57 -29.76
C HIS A 58 -34.77 20.27 -30.65
N VAL A 59 -35.91 20.19 -29.96
CA VAL A 59 -37.32 20.50 -30.35
C VAL A 59 -38.17 19.39 -31.01
N THR A 60 -39.09 18.76 -30.25
CA THR A 60 -40.59 18.81 -30.41
C THR A 60 -41.33 18.08 -29.24
N PRO A 61 -42.66 18.26 -29.01
CA PRO A 61 -43.28 18.52 -27.68
C PRO A 61 -43.91 17.28 -26.98
N PRO A 62 -44.47 17.43 -25.76
CA PRO A 62 -44.76 16.31 -24.85
C PRO A 62 -46.05 15.57 -25.21
N ILE A 63 -46.00 14.24 -25.23
CA ILE A 63 -47.18 13.38 -25.25
C ILE A 63 -47.35 12.77 -23.85
N HIS A 64 -48.38 13.24 -23.14
CA HIS A 64 -48.94 12.66 -21.93
C HIS A 64 -49.20 11.16 -22.09
N HIS A 65 -48.91 10.33 -21.07
CA HIS A 65 -49.68 9.16 -20.62
C HIS A 65 -49.39 8.86 -19.12
N PRO A 66 -50.33 8.21 -18.39
CA PRO A 66 -50.69 8.49 -16.99
C PRO A 66 -49.91 7.69 -15.91
N PRO A 67 -50.08 8.01 -14.60
CA PRO A 67 -49.29 7.42 -13.53
C PRO A 67 -49.87 6.04 -13.14
N ASN A 68 -49.04 5.02 -13.06
CA ASN A 68 -49.32 3.86 -12.22
C ASN A 68 -48.40 3.93 -11.01
N LEU A 69 -49.07 3.95 -9.86
CA LEU A 69 -48.54 3.81 -8.51
C LEU A 69 -48.13 2.36 -8.28
N ASP A 70 -47.32 2.20 -7.23
CA ASP A 70 -46.92 0.96 -6.56
C ASP A 70 -45.71 0.24 -7.15
N ASP A 71 -44.51 0.60 -6.67
CA ASP A 71 -43.60 -0.40 -6.10
C ASP A 71 -42.61 0.28 -5.14
N ASP A 72 -42.44 -0.36 -3.98
CA ASP A 72 -41.66 0.02 -2.81
C ASP A 72 -40.19 -0.36 -3.12
N ASP A 73 -39.34 0.59 -3.51
CA ASP A 73 -37.93 0.30 -3.81
C ASP A 73 -37.03 0.97 -2.77
N ASP A 74 -36.49 0.12 -1.89
CA ASP A 74 -35.47 0.40 -0.90
C ASP A 74 -34.36 1.33 -1.45
N ASP A 75 -34.11 2.44 -0.74
CA ASP A 75 -33.04 3.42 -0.95
C ASP A 75 -31.66 2.79 -0.71
N TYR A 76 -31.22 1.90 -1.61
CA TYR A 76 -29.81 1.58 -1.77
C TYR A 76 -29.21 2.59 -2.77
N PRO A 77 -28.15 3.33 -2.42
CA PRO A 77 -27.55 4.28 -3.35
C PRO A 77 -27.06 3.52 -4.59
N ALA A 78 -27.76 3.78 -5.70
CA ALA A 78 -27.51 3.18 -7.00
C ALA A 78 -26.02 3.32 -7.36
N HIS A 79 -25.28 2.21 -7.23
CA HIS A 79 -23.99 2.09 -7.89
C HIS A 79 -24.28 2.21 -9.40
N PRO A 80 -23.60 3.11 -10.14
CA PRO A 80 -23.82 3.30 -11.56
C PRO A 80 -23.84 1.94 -12.26
N GLU A 81 -24.99 1.59 -12.83
CA GLU A 81 -25.25 0.29 -13.43
C GLU A 81 -24.11 -0.10 -14.37
N GLY A 82 -23.39 -1.18 -14.03
CA GLY A 82 -22.29 -1.71 -14.84
C GLY A 82 -20.88 -1.48 -14.29
N GLU A 83 -20.70 -0.92 -13.10
CA GLU A 83 -19.40 -0.95 -12.41
C GLU A 83 -19.14 -2.30 -11.70
N ILE A 84 -18.00 -2.92 -12.00
CA ILE A 84 -17.59 -4.19 -11.41
C ILE A 84 -16.37 -3.93 -10.53
N PRO A 85 -16.44 -4.20 -9.20
CA PRO A 85 -15.28 -4.10 -8.33
C PRO A 85 -14.29 -5.21 -8.65
N ALA A 86 -13.02 -4.84 -8.81
CA ALA A 86 -11.94 -5.81 -9.05
C ALA A 86 -10.65 -5.40 -8.32
N TRP A 87 -9.68 -6.31 -8.29
CA TRP A 87 -8.39 -6.10 -7.63
C TRP A 87 -7.25 -6.07 -8.65
N GLN A 88 -6.33 -5.12 -8.51
CA GLN A 88 -5.04 -5.12 -9.19
C GLN A 88 -3.90 -5.10 -8.19
N SER A 89 -2.74 -5.56 -8.67
CA SER A 89 -1.48 -5.29 -8.01
C SER A 89 -1.18 -3.80 -7.96
N CYS A 90 -0.46 -3.41 -6.92
CA CYS A 90 0.06 -2.07 -6.76
C CYS A 90 1.49 -2.11 -6.21
N GLY A 91 2.10 -0.94 -6.06
CA GLY A 91 3.48 -0.81 -5.62
C GLY A 91 3.68 -1.15 -4.15
N ARG A 92 4.88 -0.83 -3.65
CA ARG A 92 5.19 -0.92 -2.22
C ARG A 92 4.50 0.20 -1.44
N ILE A 93 4.16 -0.10 -0.19
CA ILE A 93 3.53 0.87 0.72
C ILE A 93 4.64 1.59 1.49
N VAL A 94 4.98 2.80 1.07
CA VAL A 94 6.11 3.59 1.60
C VAL A 94 6.03 3.79 3.12
N GLU A 95 4.83 3.98 3.65
CA GLU A 95 4.62 4.20 5.08
C GLU A 95 5.01 2.98 5.94
N GLN A 96 4.74 1.77 5.43
CA GLN A 96 5.09 0.52 6.09
C GLN A 96 6.59 0.25 6.00
N GLU A 97 7.14 0.32 4.78
CA GLU A 97 8.58 0.11 4.53
C GLU A 97 9.45 1.08 5.34
N ARG A 98 8.98 2.32 5.53
CA ARG A 98 9.70 3.32 6.34
C ARG A 98 9.74 2.93 7.81
N ALA A 99 8.67 2.36 8.36
CA ALA A 99 8.67 1.89 9.74
C ALA A 99 9.66 0.74 9.92
N ASP A 100 9.63 -0.26 9.03
CA ASP A 100 10.53 -1.41 9.05
C ASP A 100 12.00 -0.99 8.90
N PHE A 101 12.26 0.01 8.06
CA PHE A 101 13.60 0.59 7.89
C PHE A 101 14.14 1.24 9.18
N TRP A 102 13.29 1.96 9.92
CA TRP A 102 13.68 2.57 11.19
C TRP A 102 13.94 1.54 12.28
N GLU A 103 13.18 0.44 12.31
CA GLU A 103 13.45 -0.68 13.20
C GLU A 103 14.85 -1.26 12.94
N PHE A 104 15.19 -1.51 11.67
CA PHE A 104 16.51 -1.97 11.29
C PHE A 104 17.62 -1.00 11.72
N ILE A 105 17.45 0.30 11.49
CA ILE A 105 18.41 1.33 11.93
C ILE A 105 18.57 1.30 13.45
N ALA A 106 17.47 1.29 14.20
CA ALA A 106 17.48 1.31 15.65
C ALA A 106 18.25 0.10 16.23
N CYS A 107 18.04 -1.09 15.66
CA CYS A 107 18.78 -2.30 16.01
C CYS A 107 20.30 -2.14 15.78
N ASN A 108 20.71 -1.59 14.64
CA ASN A 108 22.13 -1.34 14.36
C ASN A 108 22.75 -0.30 15.28
N ILE A 109 22.03 0.79 15.59
CA ILE A 109 22.47 1.80 16.56
C ILE A 109 22.63 1.18 17.94
N ALA A 110 21.71 0.30 18.36
CA ALA A 110 21.83 -0.40 19.63
C ALA A 110 23.11 -1.26 19.70
N PHE A 111 23.40 -2.04 18.64
CA PHE A 111 24.64 -2.82 18.58
C PHE A 111 25.89 -1.94 18.59
N ALA A 112 25.88 -0.82 17.85
CA ALA A 112 26.99 0.14 17.86
C ALA A 112 27.20 0.76 19.25
N ALA A 113 26.11 1.16 19.92
CA ALA A 113 26.16 1.74 21.26
C ALA A 113 26.69 0.74 22.31
N VAL A 114 26.24 -0.51 22.28
CA VAL A 114 26.74 -1.58 23.16
C VAL A 114 28.22 -1.82 22.91
N SER A 115 28.63 -1.91 21.64
CA SER A 115 30.03 -2.11 21.27
C SER A 115 30.91 -0.96 21.77
N LEU A 116 30.49 0.29 21.56
CA LEU A 116 31.20 1.48 22.02
C LEU A 116 31.27 1.51 23.56
N PHE A 117 30.17 1.18 24.24
CA PHE A 117 30.15 1.11 25.70
C PHE A 117 31.16 0.10 26.24
N VAL A 118 31.21 -1.11 25.66
CA VAL A 118 32.19 -2.13 26.05
C VAL A 118 33.62 -1.65 25.82
N LEU A 119 33.90 -1.02 24.67
CA LEU A 119 35.22 -0.46 24.36
C LEU A 119 35.63 0.63 25.36
N LEU A 120 34.72 1.56 25.69
CA LEU A 120 34.97 2.62 26.66
C LEU A 120 35.15 2.07 28.09
N ALA A 121 34.34 1.09 28.48
CA ALA A 121 34.48 0.44 29.78
C ALA A 121 35.84 -0.27 29.89
N ARG A 122 36.25 -0.99 28.83
CA ARG A 122 37.55 -1.67 28.78
C ARG A 122 38.71 -0.69 28.76
N SER A 123 38.65 0.37 27.96
CA SER A 123 39.72 1.37 27.87
C SER A 123 39.92 2.09 29.20
N ARG A 124 38.82 2.51 29.87
CA ARG A 124 38.88 3.11 31.20
C ARG A 124 39.44 2.18 32.26
N ARG A 125 39.06 0.89 32.24
CA ARG A 125 39.61 -0.12 33.16
C ARG A 125 41.12 -0.29 32.97
N LEU A 126 41.59 -0.39 31.72
CA LEU A 126 43.01 -0.52 31.41
C LEU A 126 43.80 0.73 31.82
N GLN A 127 43.29 1.92 31.53
CA GLN A 127 43.91 3.18 31.97
C GLN A 127 44.02 3.27 33.49
N ALA A 128 42.97 2.88 34.23
CA ALA A 128 43.01 2.85 35.69
C ALA A 128 44.05 1.86 36.24
N GLN A 129 44.21 0.70 35.61
CA GLN A 129 45.24 -0.28 35.99
C GLN A 129 46.66 0.24 35.72
N GLN A 130 46.90 0.83 34.55
CA GLN A 130 48.18 1.44 34.20
C GLN A 130 48.53 2.60 35.13
N ALA A 131 47.57 3.46 35.46
CA ALA A 131 47.75 4.55 36.41
C ALA A 131 48.13 4.03 37.82
N ARG A 132 47.48 2.95 38.28
CA ARG A 132 47.85 2.29 39.55
C ARG A 132 49.26 1.71 39.53
N GLN A 133 49.66 1.05 38.43
CA GLN A 133 51.01 0.51 38.28
C GLN A 133 52.08 1.62 38.26
N LEU A 134 51.79 2.75 37.59
CA LEU A 134 52.68 3.91 37.59
C LEU A 134 52.80 4.53 39.00
N ALA A 135 51.68 4.71 39.71
CA ALA A 135 51.68 5.24 41.08
C ALA A 135 52.45 4.34 42.07
N ALA A 136 52.31 3.02 41.94
CA ALA A 136 53.05 2.04 42.75
C ALA A 136 54.58 2.12 42.53
N ARG A 137 55.02 2.47 41.32
CA ARG A 137 56.45 2.64 41.00
C ARG A 137 57.01 4.00 41.43
N ILE A 138 56.20 5.06 41.43
CA ILE A 138 56.62 6.42 41.81
C ILE A 138 56.53 6.64 43.34
N GLY A 139 55.98 5.69 44.11
CA GLY A 139 55.86 5.81 45.56
C GLY A 139 54.78 6.83 45.99
N LEU A 140 53.87 7.19 45.08
CA LEU A 140 52.69 8.04 45.36
C LEU A 140 51.58 7.27 46.11
N VAL A 141 51.96 6.37 47.03
CA VAL A 141 51.06 5.89 48.09
C VAL A 141 51.21 6.87 49.24
N ARG A 142 50.46 7.98 49.19
CA ARG A 142 50.22 8.80 50.39
C ARG A 142 49.13 8.10 51.21
N GLY A 143 49.38 7.98 52.52
CA GLY A 143 48.52 7.32 53.50
C GLY A 143 47.16 7.95 53.69
#